data_AF-A0A961BQ01-F1
#
_entry.id   AF-A0A961BQ01-F1
#
_cell.length_a   1.000
_cell.length_b   1.000
_cell.length_c   1.000
_cell.angle_alpha   90.00
_cell.angle_beta   90.00
_cell.angle_gamma   90.00
#
_symmetry.space_group_name_H-M   'P 1'
#
loop_
_entity.id
_entity.type
_entity.pdbx_description
1 polymer ?
#
loop_
_entity_poly.entity_id
_entity_poly.type
_entity_poly.pdbx_seq_one_letter_code
_entity_poly.pdbx_strand_id
1 'polypeptide(L)'
;HPDIHLSGGVAAVEYFTRSTIDELITGATAQSNAMWPVIDRVTRLHLVEKDPIVFDWWLLDPATISRIDDARIASVWLTIDDEYLRERERRVNWDFYSRSPDPELMLDRFMARSVWRNDIAARAADFGLPVIDVTGKAVADVTAKVLDQIIVAR
;
A
#
# COMPACT_ATOMS: atom_id res chain seq x y z
N HIS A 1 5.74 -4.03 -18.69
CA HIS A 1 5.29 -2.69 -19.12
C HIS A 1 6.14 -1.68 -18.36
N PRO A 2 6.78 -0.70 -19.01
CA PRO A 2 7.72 0.23 -18.35
C PRO A 2 7.09 0.92 -17.13
N ASP A 3 5.82 1.30 -17.24
CA ASP A 3 5.09 2.00 -16.17
C ASP A 3 4.71 1.11 -14.96
N ILE A 4 4.98 -0.20 -15.01
CA ILE A 4 4.80 -1.11 -13.87
C ILE A 4 6.04 -1.10 -12.96
N HIS A 5 7.16 -0.49 -13.37
CA HIS A 5 8.39 -0.47 -12.57
C HIS A 5 8.65 0.94 -12.03
N LEU A 6 8.39 1.16 -10.72
CA LEU A 6 8.56 2.46 -10.05
C LEU A 6 9.93 3.09 -10.29
N SER A 7 10.97 2.26 -10.33
CA SER A 7 12.35 2.71 -10.48
C SER A 7 12.82 2.80 -11.93
N GLY A 8 11.98 2.49 -12.93
CA GLY A 8 12.43 2.43 -14.33
C GLY A 8 13.63 1.49 -14.55
N GLY A 9 13.82 0.50 -13.67
CA GLY A 9 14.95 -0.43 -13.69
C GLY A 9 16.17 -0.01 -12.85
N VAL A 10 16.16 1.15 -12.18
CA VAL A 10 17.23 1.52 -11.24
C VAL A 10 17.08 0.82 -9.89
N ALA A 11 18.16 0.72 -9.14
CA ALA A 11 18.13 0.15 -7.79
C ALA A 11 17.25 1.01 -6.86
N ALA A 12 16.54 0.39 -5.92
CA ALA A 12 15.64 1.10 -5.01
C ALA A 12 16.36 2.21 -4.20
N VAL A 13 17.61 1.96 -3.79
CA VAL A 13 18.45 2.97 -3.12
C VAL A 13 18.65 4.19 -4.03
N GLU A 14 19.01 3.99 -5.29
CA GLU A 14 19.19 5.07 -6.25
C GLU A 14 17.89 5.83 -6.50
N TYR A 15 16.78 5.11 -6.66
CA TYR A 15 15.45 5.68 -6.85
C TYR A 15 15.09 6.69 -5.74
N PHE A 16 15.19 6.32 -4.46
CA PHE A 16 14.90 7.24 -3.36
C PHE A 16 15.96 8.33 -3.17
N THR A 17 17.21 8.06 -3.53
CA THR A 17 18.32 9.02 -3.36
C THR A 17 18.26 10.14 -4.41
N ARG A 18 17.72 9.86 -5.60
CA ARG A 18 17.72 10.82 -6.71
C ARG A 18 16.39 11.51 -6.94
N SER A 19 15.28 10.86 -6.61
CA SER A 19 13.95 11.41 -6.82
C SER A 19 13.59 12.45 -5.75
N THR A 20 12.87 13.47 -6.20
CA THR A 20 12.07 14.36 -5.36
C THR A 20 10.83 13.62 -4.84
N ILE A 21 10.21 14.16 -3.78
CA ILE A 21 8.99 13.58 -3.22
C ILE A 21 7.86 13.56 -4.26
N ASP A 22 7.72 14.62 -5.05
CA ASP A 22 6.69 14.71 -6.10
C ASP A 22 6.90 13.65 -7.20
N GLU A 23 8.15 13.38 -7.59
CA GLU A 23 8.47 12.31 -8.54
C GLU A 23 8.14 10.92 -7.98
N LEU A 24 8.41 10.69 -6.68
CA LEU A 24 8.06 9.44 -6.00
C LEU A 24 6.54 9.21 -5.99
N ILE A 25 5.77 10.26 -5.66
CA ILE A 25 4.30 10.23 -5.62
C ILE A 25 3.72 10.06 -7.04
N THR A 26 4.26 10.81 -8.01
CA THR A 26 3.83 10.74 -9.41
C THR A 26 4.08 9.35 -9.98
N GLY A 27 5.26 8.78 -9.74
CA GLY A 27 5.60 7.42 -10.18
C GLY A 27 4.72 6.35 -9.52
N ALA A 28 4.47 6.47 -8.21
CA ALA A 28 3.56 5.59 -7.48
C ALA A 28 2.13 5.63 -8.03
N THR A 29 1.63 6.83 -8.32
CA THR A 29 0.29 7.04 -8.90
C THR A 29 0.21 6.46 -10.32
N ALA A 30 1.22 6.70 -11.15
CA ALA A 30 1.29 6.14 -12.50
C ALA A 30 1.30 4.61 -12.48
N GLN A 31 2.08 3.99 -11.58
CA GLN A 31 2.10 2.54 -11.41
C GLN A 31 0.75 2.00 -10.93
N SER A 32 0.11 2.67 -9.97
CA SER A 32 -1.25 2.33 -9.50
C SER A 32 -2.23 2.24 -10.68
N ASN A 33 -2.28 3.31 -11.48
CA ASN A 33 -3.16 3.41 -12.64
C ASN A 33 -2.85 2.37 -13.72
N ALA A 34 -1.56 2.12 -13.99
CA ALA A 34 -1.14 1.16 -15.02
C ALA A 34 -1.47 -0.30 -14.65
N MET A 35 -1.42 -0.64 -13.37
CA MET A 35 -1.73 -1.99 -12.88
C MET A 35 -3.21 -2.24 -12.68
N TRP A 36 -4.01 -1.19 -12.45
CA TRP A 36 -5.44 -1.35 -12.17
C TRP A 36 -6.18 -2.24 -13.19
N PRO A 37 -6.01 -2.10 -14.52
CA PRO A 37 -6.67 -2.98 -15.47
C PRO A 37 -6.35 -4.47 -15.29
N VAL A 38 -5.12 -4.79 -14.86
CA VAL A 38 -4.71 -6.17 -14.57
C VAL A 38 -5.41 -6.67 -13.31
N ILE A 39 -5.44 -5.87 -12.25
CA ILE A 39 -6.07 -6.23 -10.98
C ILE A 39 -7.58 -6.42 -11.16
N ASP A 40 -8.26 -5.51 -11.86
CA ASP A 40 -9.69 -5.64 -12.18
C ASP A 40 -9.93 -6.93 -12.99
N ARG A 41 -9.09 -7.20 -14.00
CA ARG A 41 -9.21 -8.42 -14.81
C ARG A 41 -9.05 -9.70 -13.97
N VAL A 42 -8.01 -9.79 -13.15
CA VAL A 42 -7.77 -10.98 -12.31
C VAL A 42 -8.87 -11.13 -11.27
N THR A 43 -9.31 -10.04 -10.65
CA THR A 43 -10.46 -10.02 -9.73
C THR A 43 -11.69 -10.61 -10.39
N ARG A 44 -12.07 -10.12 -11.57
CA ARG A 44 -13.26 -10.61 -12.30
C ARG A 44 -13.16 -12.07 -12.73
N LEU A 45 -11.97 -12.56 -13.06
CA LEU A 45 -11.76 -13.98 -13.38
C LEU A 45 -12.01 -14.84 -12.14
N HIS A 46 -11.48 -14.44 -10.98
CA HIS A 46 -11.64 -15.21 -9.75
C HIS A 46 -13.04 -15.12 -9.15
N LEU A 47 -13.83 -14.10 -9.48
CA LEU A 47 -15.26 -14.07 -9.14
C LEU A 47 -16.07 -15.21 -9.80
N VAL A 48 -15.55 -15.85 -10.84
CA VAL A 48 -16.16 -17.02 -11.49
C VAL A 48 -15.63 -18.33 -10.90
N GLU A 49 -14.43 -18.31 -10.34
CA GLU A 49 -13.80 -19.45 -9.69
C GLU A 49 -14.35 -19.66 -8.27
N LYS A 50 -14.16 -20.86 -7.71
CA LYS A 50 -14.74 -21.22 -6.40
C LYS A 50 -13.86 -20.89 -5.20
N ASP A 51 -12.57 -20.64 -5.42
CA ASP A 51 -11.61 -20.43 -4.34
C ASP A 51 -11.42 -18.94 -4.05
N PRO A 52 -11.46 -18.52 -2.76
CA PRO A 52 -11.19 -17.14 -2.40
C PRO A 52 -9.71 -16.81 -2.63
N ILE A 53 -9.46 -15.60 -3.10
CA ILE A 53 -8.11 -15.05 -3.21
C ILE A 53 -7.98 -13.76 -2.39
N VAL A 54 -6.75 -13.47 -1.97
CA VAL A 54 -6.40 -12.24 -1.27
C VAL A 54 -5.41 -11.48 -2.13
N PHE A 55 -5.73 -10.22 -2.41
CA PHE A 55 -4.77 -9.28 -2.99
C PHE A 55 -4.19 -8.41 -1.88
N ASP A 56 -2.87 -8.49 -1.69
CA ASP A 56 -2.13 -7.53 -0.89
C ASP A 56 -1.31 -6.64 -1.82
N TRP A 57 -1.72 -5.36 -1.91
CA TRP A 57 -0.99 -4.40 -2.71
C TRP A 57 -1.12 -2.98 -2.17
N TRP A 58 0.04 -2.38 -1.91
CA TRP A 58 0.12 -1.07 -1.27
C TRP A 58 -0.38 0.08 -2.15
N LEU A 59 -0.57 -0.10 -3.46
CA LEU A 59 -1.01 0.95 -4.41
C LEU A 59 -2.48 0.89 -4.83
N LEU A 60 -3.31 0.05 -4.20
CA LEU A 60 -4.75 0.03 -4.47
C LEU A 60 -5.41 1.36 -4.09
N ASP A 61 -6.33 1.88 -4.88
CA ASP A 61 -7.01 3.14 -4.54
C ASP A 61 -8.40 2.89 -3.92
N PRO A 62 -8.71 3.42 -2.71
CA PRO A 62 -10.00 3.18 -2.06
C PRO A 62 -11.19 3.65 -2.89
N ALA A 63 -11.07 4.81 -3.56
CA ALA A 63 -12.13 5.34 -4.40
C ALA A 63 -12.40 4.46 -5.62
N THR A 64 -11.38 3.77 -6.11
CA THR A 64 -11.49 2.81 -7.21
C THR A 64 -12.11 1.50 -6.73
N ILE A 65 -11.66 0.96 -5.58
CA ILE A 65 -12.21 -0.26 -5.00
C ILE A 65 -13.68 -0.11 -4.57
N SER A 66 -14.05 1.04 -3.99
CA SER A 66 -15.42 1.31 -3.55
C SER A 66 -16.45 1.36 -4.68
N ARG A 67 -16.00 1.46 -5.94
CA ARG A 67 -16.87 1.44 -7.13
C ARG A 67 -17.15 0.03 -7.64
N ILE A 68 -16.48 -0.99 -7.10
CA ILE A 68 -16.78 -2.37 -7.45
C ILE A 68 -18.00 -2.82 -6.67
N ASP A 69 -19.15 -2.80 -7.33
CA ASP A 69 -20.44 -3.22 -6.76
C ASP A 69 -20.62 -4.74 -6.89
N ASP A 70 -19.88 -5.51 -6.07
CA ASP A 70 -20.04 -6.96 -5.96
C ASP A 70 -19.88 -7.41 -4.49
N ALA A 71 -20.96 -7.96 -3.91
CA ALA A 71 -21.01 -8.39 -2.51
C ALA A 71 -20.01 -9.50 -2.14
N ARG A 72 -19.36 -10.14 -3.13
CA ARG A 72 -18.34 -11.17 -2.88
C ARG A 72 -16.96 -10.57 -2.66
N ILE A 73 -16.79 -9.27 -2.95
CA ILE A 73 -15.54 -8.53 -2.76
C ILE A 73 -15.64 -7.76 -1.46
N ALA A 74 -14.62 -7.94 -0.62
CA ALA A 74 -14.39 -7.13 0.56
C ALA A 74 -13.01 -6.48 0.45
N SER A 75 -12.84 -5.31 1.07
CA SER A 75 -11.54 -4.66 1.22
C SER A 75 -11.36 -4.19 2.64
N VAL A 76 -10.13 -4.22 3.11
CA VAL A 76 -9.73 -3.73 4.42
C VAL A 76 -8.45 -2.94 4.24
N TRP A 77 -8.40 -1.75 4.82
CA TRP A 77 -7.31 -0.80 4.68
C TRP A 77 -6.53 -0.71 5.98
N LEU A 78 -5.22 -0.80 5.89
CA LEU A 78 -4.35 -0.76 7.06
C LEU A 78 -3.67 0.60 7.13
N THR A 79 -3.72 1.23 8.29
CA THR A 79 -2.99 2.46 8.59
C THR A 79 -2.00 2.23 9.72
N ILE A 80 -0.97 3.06 9.79
CA ILE A 80 0.04 3.01 10.85
C ILE A 80 0.39 4.43 11.27
N ASP A 81 0.71 4.64 12.54
CA ASP A 81 1.24 5.90 13.03
C ASP A 81 2.59 6.22 12.36
N ASP A 82 2.76 7.47 11.95
CA ASP A 82 3.90 7.92 11.15
C ASP A 82 5.22 7.89 11.95
N GLU A 83 5.16 8.21 13.25
CA GLU A 83 6.33 8.19 14.14
C GLU A 83 6.74 6.74 14.40
N TYR A 84 5.77 5.88 14.73
CA TYR A 84 6.00 4.45 14.91
C TYR A 84 6.57 3.78 13.64
N LEU A 85 6.07 4.15 12.45
CA LEU A 85 6.61 3.66 11.18
C LEU A 85 8.07 4.13 11.01
N ARG A 86 8.36 5.41 11.25
CA ARG A 86 9.73 5.94 11.15
C ARG A 86 10.69 5.22 12.10
N GLU A 87 10.30 5.02 13.35
CA GLU A 87 11.10 4.29 14.34
C GLU A 87 11.33 2.83 13.92
N ARG A 88 10.28 2.15 13.44
CA ARG A 88 10.39 0.80 12.90
C ARG A 88 11.37 0.73 11.73
N GLU A 89 11.28 1.66 10.78
CA GLU A 89 12.17 1.73 9.62
C GLU A 89 13.63 1.97 10.04
N ARG A 90 13.87 2.88 10.98
CA ARG A 90 15.20 3.07 11.57
C ARG A 90 15.72 1.83 12.28
N ARG A 91 14.87 1.06 12.95
CA ARG A 91 15.31 -0.11 13.70
C ARG A 91 15.56 -1.33 12.80
N VAL A 92 14.70 -1.55 11.81
CA VAL A 92 14.64 -2.81 11.06
C VAL A 92 15.34 -2.70 9.70
N ASN A 93 15.31 -1.53 9.07
CA ASN A 93 15.72 -1.34 7.68
C ASN A 93 16.91 -0.37 7.53
N TRP A 94 17.60 0.00 8.61
CA TRP A 94 18.72 0.94 8.54
C TRP A 94 19.85 0.52 7.59
N ASP A 95 20.12 -0.78 7.50
CA ASP A 95 21.12 -1.33 6.56
C ASP A 95 20.77 -1.08 5.10
N PHE A 96 19.50 -0.90 4.77
CA PHE A 96 19.05 -0.51 3.43
C PHE A 96 19.29 0.99 3.19
N TYR A 97 18.90 1.84 4.13
CA TYR A 97 19.09 3.30 4.04
C TYR A 97 20.58 3.68 4.04
N SER A 98 21.40 2.98 4.81
CA SER A 98 22.85 3.20 4.92
C SER A 98 23.62 2.94 3.62
N ARG A 99 22.97 2.38 2.59
CA ARG A 99 23.56 2.21 1.24
C ARG A 99 23.45 3.50 0.41
N SER A 100 22.64 4.46 0.82
CA SER A 100 22.59 5.79 0.22
C SER A 100 23.80 6.61 0.67
N PRO A 101 24.33 7.51 -0.19
CA PRO A 101 25.28 8.54 0.24
C PRO A 101 24.70 9.51 1.29
N ASP A 102 23.37 9.59 1.38
CA ASP A 102 22.63 10.35 2.40
C ASP A 102 21.47 9.49 2.95
N PRO A 103 21.73 8.67 4.00
CA PRO A 103 20.73 7.75 4.56
C PRO A 103 19.52 8.45 5.18
N GLU A 104 19.73 9.61 5.80
CA GLU A 104 18.67 10.39 6.46
C GLU A 104 17.72 10.99 5.42
N LEU A 105 18.26 11.62 4.38
CA LEU A 105 17.45 12.14 3.28
C LEU A 105 16.66 11.02 2.57
N MET A 106 17.28 9.86 2.39
CA MET A 106 16.61 8.70 1.80
C MET A 106 15.45 8.22 2.69
N LEU A 107 15.65 8.12 4.01
CA LEU A 107 14.60 7.78 4.96
C LEU A 107 13.47 8.82 4.92
N ASP A 108 13.78 10.11 4.92
CA ASP A 108 12.75 11.16 4.89
C ASP A 108 11.91 11.12 3.60
N ARG A 109 12.53 10.81 2.45
CA ARG A 109 11.80 10.63 1.19
C ARG A 109 10.96 9.37 1.17
N PHE A 110 11.48 8.27 1.70
CA PHE A 110 10.69 7.05 1.88
C PHE A 110 9.48 7.32 2.77
N MET A 111 9.70 8.00 3.91
CA MET A 111 8.64 8.35 4.85
C MET A 111 7.61 9.27 4.21
N ALA A 112 8.01 10.34 3.52
CA ALA A 112 7.08 11.25 2.85
C ALA A 112 6.13 10.52 1.87
N ARG A 113 6.66 9.60 1.07
CA ARG A 113 5.84 8.77 0.16
C ARG A 113 4.94 7.80 0.94
N SER A 114 5.45 7.18 2.00
CA SER A 114 4.69 6.23 2.81
C SER A 114 3.55 6.91 3.57
N VAL A 115 3.78 8.10 4.14
CA VAL A 115 2.77 8.94 4.80
C VAL A 115 1.68 9.37 3.82
N TRP A 116 2.06 9.88 2.65
CA TRP A 116 1.10 10.18 1.59
C TRP A 116 0.19 8.98 1.27
N ARG A 117 0.75 7.77 1.29
CA ARG A 117 -0.02 6.57 1.02
C ARG A 117 -0.89 6.15 2.20
N ASN A 118 -0.38 6.29 3.42
CA ASN A 118 -1.11 6.06 4.66
C ASN A 118 -2.35 6.97 4.74
N ASP A 119 -2.22 8.23 4.33
CA ASP A 119 -3.34 9.18 4.22
C ASP A 119 -4.40 8.70 3.21
N ILE A 120 -3.98 8.17 2.06
CA ILE A 120 -4.93 7.60 1.11
C ILE A 120 -5.64 6.37 1.71
N ALA A 121 -4.93 5.48 2.41
CA ALA A 121 -5.54 4.34 3.08
C ALA A 121 -6.54 4.78 4.16
N ALA A 122 -6.22 5.82 4.94
CA ALA A 122 -7.13 6.38 5.95
C ALA A 122 -8.43 6.91 5.34
N ARG A 123 -8.35 7.52 4.14
CA ARG A 123 -9.53 8.00 3.40
C ARG A 123 -10.46 6.89 2.89
N ALA A 124 -10.09 5.61 3.03
CA ALA A 124 -11.02 4.53 2.74
C ALA A 124 -12.31 4.60 3.60
N ALA A 125 -12.21 5.16 4.81
CA ALA A 125 -13.36 5.43 5.67
C ALA A 125 -14.38 6.38 5.02
N ASP A 126 -13.95 7.34 4.18
CA ASP A 126 -14.82 8.25 3.44
C ASP A 126 -15.74 7.50 2.46
N PHE A 127 -15.35 6.30 2.05
CA PHE A 127 -16.10 5.41 1.18
C PHE A 127 -16.84 4.30 1.94
N GLY A 128 -16.86 4.36 3.27
CA GLY A 128 -17.46 3.33 4.12
C GLY A 128 -16.66 2.01 4.17
N LEU A 129 -15.41 2.00 3.70
CA LEU A 129 -14.57 0.81 3.72
C LEU A 129 -13.86 0.68 5.08
N PRO A 130 -13.72 -0.53 5.65
CA PRO A 130 -13.03 -0.73 6.93
C PRO A 130 -11.58 -0.25 6.92
N VAL A 131 -11.21 0.52 7.94
CA VAL A 131 -9.84 0.96 8.21
C VAL A 131 -9.39 0.41 9.56
N ILE A 132 -8.22 -0.23 9.59
CA ILE A 132 -7.61 -0.80 10.79
C ILE A 132 -6.25 -0.16 10.99
N ASP A 133 -6.13 0.63 12.06
CA ASP A 133 -4.82 1.05 12.55
C ASP A 133 -4.06 -0.18 13.07
N VAL A 134 -2.81 -0.36 12.65
CA VAL A 134 -1.94 -1.50 13.03
C VAL A 134 -0.82 -1.13 13.99
N THR A 135 -0.78 0.12 14.45
CA THR A 135 0.29 0.65 15.31
C THR A 135 0.49 -0.20 16.56
N GLY A 136 1.70 -0.73 16.73
CA GLY A 136 2.07 -1.56 17.88
C GLY A 136 1.36 -2.92 18.00
N LYS A 137 0.59 -3.35 16.99
CA LYS A 137 -0.23 -4.58 17.08
C LYS A 137 0.54 -5.79 16.57
N ALA A 138 0.28 -6.96 17.17
CA ALA A 138 0.82 -8.22 16.68
C ALA A 138 0.08 -8.63 15.39
N VAL A 139 0.78 -9.35 14.50
CA VAL A 139 0.21 -9.81 13.23
C VAL A 139 -1.06 -10.64 13.46
N ALA A 140 -1.07 -11.54 14.45
CA ALA A 140 -2.23 -12.37 14.76
C ALA A 140 -3.48 -11.54 15.11
N ASP A 141 -3.31 -10.46 15.87
CA ASP A 141 -4.42 -9.57 16.25
C ASP A 141 -4.96 -8.78 15.06
N VAL A 142 -4.06 -8.32 14.18
CA VAL A 142 -4.44 -7.63 12.93
C VAL A 142 -5.18 -8.59 12.01
N THR A 143 -4.66 -9.81 11.82
CA THR A 143 -5.32 -10.84 10.99
C THR A 143 -6.71 -11.19 11.51
N ALA A 144 -6.87 -11.39 12.83
CA ALA A 144 -8.17 -11.64 13.41
C ALA A 144 -9.16 -10.51 13.10
N LYS A 145 -8.75 -9.25 13.30
CA LYS A 145 -9.59 -8.08 12.98
C LYS A 145 -9.94 -7.99 11.50
N VAL A 146 -8.99 -8.26 10.59
CA VAL A 146 -9.24 -8.28 9.15
C VAL A 146 -10.31 -9.33 8.81
N LEU A 147 -10.20 -10.54 9.38
CA LEU A 147 -11.17 -11.60 9.16
C LEU A 147 -12.56 -11.22 9.68
N ASP A 148 -12.65 -10.59 10.85
CA ASP A 148 -13.92 -10.10 11.40
C ASP A 148 -14.62 -9.11 10.45
N GLN A 149 -13.86 -8.22 9.79
CA GLN A 149 -14.43 -7.27 8.81
C GLN A 149 -14.94 -7.96 7.55
N ILE A 150 -14.29 -9.03 7.10
CA ILE A 150 -14.63 -9.72 5.84
C ILE A 150 -15.77 -10.73 6.05
N ILE A 151 -15.85 -11.36 7.23
CA ILE A 151 -16.89 -12.35 7.55
C ILE A 151 -18.24 -11.67 7.80
N VAL A 152 -18.26 -10.48 8.43
CA VAL A 152 -19.51 -9.75 8.72
C VAL A 152 -20.13 -9.10 7.46
N ALA A 153 -19.34 -8.90 6.40
CA ALA A 153 -19.82 -8.30 5.14
C ALA A 153 -20.56 -9.30 4.21
N ARG A 154 -20.69 -10.57 4.59
CA ARG A 154 -21.40 -11.63 3.85
C ARG A 154 -22.69 -12.02 4.55
#